data_AF-A0A954ID73-F1
#
_entry.id   AF-A0A954ID73-F1
#
_cell.length_a   1.000
_cell.length_b   1.000
_cell.length_c   1.000
_cell.angle_alpha   90.00
_cell.angle_beta   90.00
_cell.angle_gamma   90.00
#
_symmetry.space_group_name_H-M   'P 1'
#
loop_
_entity.id
_entity.type
_entity.pdbx_description
1 polymer ?
#
loop_
_entity_poly.entity_id
_entity_poly.type
_entity_poly.pdbx_seq_one_letter_code
_entity_poly.pdbx_strand_id
1 'polypeptide(L)'
;MINRYLSNQSQILRILGWCLLWIVGNVACQAAESGRVLLRFGGPSQADQVSPPVDIPFDQVSHQTWDWLLRKYVDCHGMVCYSEWQDSCCDVNRLQAYIHLLTTADPTIPSSKDAQMAYHINAYNALAVWGILHQYPVTSIQRIDGKRTKFAIFEDLQLWVGDQYLSLNDIENNILRPLGDLRIHFALVCAAKGCPRLRNHAYTAEMLHAQLDDNAREFFSDRNRFHVSRLTRTVKMSPILKWYREDFGQTDYDVVSSVFPYLPAEDRQWLSCHPGWKFEYQGYNWGLNDQCPTLGVALAAGPYKAWSKMSPKVEPLLNKIKGDSQHSAPDDCACGGEGELAPTQFSSDQYDPYGHDQPYVQAQSQHLLVPPAFSSEQPLQLSPPLPGDFEPHAFAPGVPSQSPPSPSYTEAPLPEP
;
A
#
# COMPACT_ATOMS: atom_id res chain seq x y z
N MET A 1 52.02 -40.05 -17.32
CA MET A 1 51.19 -38.85 -17.64
C MET A 1 49.91 -39.18 -18.39
N ILE A 2 49.90 -40.15 -19.32
CA ILE A 2 48.70 -40.53 -20.09
C ILE A 2 47.57 -41.10 -19.19
N ASN A 3 47.88 -41.89 -18.16
CA ASN A 3 46.85 -42.43 -17.24
C ASN A 3 46.19 -41.38 -16.32
N ARG A 4 46.82 -40.23 -16.05
CA ARG A 4 46.15 -39.11 -15.34
C ARG A 4 45.28 -38.26 -16.26
N TYR A 5 45.57 -38.25 -17.55
CA TYR A 5 44.74 -37.54 -18.54
C TYR A 5 43.44 -38.30 -18.80
N LEU A 6 43.50 -39.63 -18.85
CA LEU A 6 42.32 -40.49 -19.07
C LEU A 6 41.38 -40.56 -17.85
N SER A 7 41.88 -40.47 -16.60
CA SER A 7 41.00 -40.45 -15.41
C SER A 7 40.25 -39.12 -15.25
N ASN A 8 40.80 -38.01 -15.76
CA ASN A 8 40.09 -36.72 -15.77
C ASN A 8 38.98 -36.68 -16.83
N GLN A 9 39.17 -37.33 -17.98
CA GLN A 9 38.14 -37.40 -19.02
C GLN A 9 36.92 -38.24 -18.58
N SER A 10 37.12 -39.33 -17.82
CA SER A 10 36.00 -40.13 -17.30
C SER A 10 35.24 -39.43 -16.17
N GLN A 11 35.91 -38.58 -15.39
CA GLN A 11 35.27 -37.73 -14.36
C GLN A 11 34.44 -36.62 -15.02
N ILE A 12 34.95 -35.98 -16.07
CA ILE A 12 34.23 -34.93 -16.82
C ILE A 12 33.01 -35.49 -17.56
N LEU A 13 33.12 -36.66 -18.21
CA LEU A 13 31.98 -37.32 -18.87
C LEU A 13 30.91 -37.79 -17.88
N ARG A 14 31.30 -38.18 -16.65
CA ARG A 14 30.35 -38.49 -15.58
C ARG A 14 29.61 -37.23 -15.11
N ILE A 15 30.32 -36.13 -14.88
CA ILE A 15 29.70 -34.86 -14.45
C ILE A 15 28.75 -34.32 -15.53
N LEU A 16 29.13 -34.37 -16.82
CA LEU A 16 28.26 -33.99 -17.93
C LEU A 16 27.06 -34.93 -18.08
N GLY A 17 27.23 -36.23 -17.82
CA GLY A 17 26.13 -37.20 -17.79
C GLY A 17 25.12 -36.95 -16.68
N TRP A 18 25.58 -36.56 -15.47
CA TRP A 18 24.71 -36.17 -14.36
C TRP A 18 24.01 -34.83 -14.60
N CYS A 19 24.67 -33.86 -15.25
CA CYS A 19 24.03 -32.61 -15.66
C CYS A 19 22.96 -32.84 -16.74
N LEU A 20 23.21 -33.71 -17.73
CA LEU A 20 22.20 -34.06 -18.74
C LEU A 20 21.04 -34.87 -18.16
N LEU A 21 21.28 -35.77 -17.20
CA LEU A 21 20.19 -36.49 -16.51
C LEU A 21 19.39 -35.59 -15.56
N TRP A 22 19.98 -34.54 -14.97
CA TRP A 22 19.25 -33.54 -14.20
C TRP A 22 18.44 -32.58 -15.10
N ILE A 23 18.99 -32.21 -16.26
CA ILE A 23 18.28 -31.40 -17.28
C ILE A 23 17.14 -32.21 -17.90
N VAL A 24 17.32 -33.51 -18.16
CA VAL A 24 16.28 -34.37 -18.76
C VAL A 24 15.27 -34.86 -17.70
N GLY A 25 15.68 -34.96 -16.42
CA GLY A 25 14.80 -35.32 -15.30
C GLY A 25 13.87 -34.20 -14.80
N ASN A 26 14.16 -32.94 -15.15
CA ASN A 26 13.25 -31.79 -14.93
C ASN A 26 12.54 -31.32 -16.20
N VAL A 27 12.68 -32.04 -17.31
CA VAL A 27 12.01 -31.71 -18.59
C VAL A 27 11.12 -32.88 -18.99
N ALA A 28 10.07 -33.08 -18.19
CA ALA A 28 8.90 -33.87 -18.58
C ALA A 28 7.65 -33.42 -17.80
N CYS A 29 7.37 -32.13 -17.78
CA CYS A 29 5.99 -31.65 -17.90
C CYS A 29 5.99 -30.21 -18.43
N GLN A 30 5.42 -30.06 -19.63
CA GLN A 30 5.01 -28.83 -20.30
C GLN A 30 6.10 -27.94 -20.91
N ALA A 31 6.33 -28.16 -22.21
CA ALA A 31 6.61 -27.10 -23.15
C ALA A 31 5.29 -26.42 -23.57
N ALA A 32 5.38 -25.10 -23.84
CA ALA A 32 4.35 -24.10 -24.17
C ALA A 32 3.65 -23.51 -22.93
N GLU A 33 3.73 -22.21 -22.62
CA GLU A 33 3.70 -21.05 -23.52
C GLU A 33 4.69 -19.96 -23.12
N SER A 34 5.13 -19.14 -24.08
CA SER A 34 5.76 -17.84 -23.87
C SER A 34 4.77 -16.77 -23.36
N GLY A 35 3.87 -17.17 -22.46
CA GLY A 35 2.83 -16.34 -21.86
C GLY A 35 3.32 -15.62 -20.61
N ARG A 36 2.64 -14.51 -20.27
CA ARG A 36 2.78 -13.88 -18.95
C ARG A 36 2.36 -14.88 -17.86
N VAL A 37 3.12 -14.90 -16.77
CA VAL A 37 2.74 -15.68 -15.58
C VAL A 37 1.65 -14.91 -14.86
N LEU A 38 0.52 -15.54 -14.55
CA LEU A 38 -0.55 -14.97 -13.72
C LEU A 38 -0.57 -15.71 -12.38
N LEU A 39 -0.58 -14.98 -11.27
CA LEU A 39 -0.77 -15.55 -9.94
C LEU A 39 -2.17 -15.20 -9.44
N ARG A 40 -3.02 -16.22 -9.28
CA ARG A 40 -4.44 -16.07 -8.94
C ARG A 40 -4.75 -16.68 -7.57
N PHE A 41 -5.47 -15.94 -6.75
CA PHE A 41 -6.00 -16.40 -5.48
C PHE A 41 -7.49 -16.69 -5.60
N GLY A 42 -7.89 -17.91 -5.27
CA GLY A 42 -9.28 -18.36 -5.40
C GLY A 42 -9.70 -18.59 -6.85
N GLY A 43 -10.99 -18.86 -7.04
CA GLY A 43 -11.61 -19.13 -8.34
C GLY A 43 -12.88 -19.98 -8.19
N PRO A 44 -13.68 -20.12 -9.26
CA PRO A 44 -14.86 -20.96 -9.23
C PRO A 44 -14.44 -22.40 -8.92
N SER A 45 -14.90 -22.93 -7.78
CA SER A 45 -14.65 -24.33 -7.42
C SER A 45 -15.32 -25.22 -8.46
N GLN A 46 -14.55 -26.04 -9.17
CA GLN A 46 -15.10 -27.22 -9.85
C GLN A 46 -15.79 -28.04 -8.75
N ALA A 47 -17.11 -28.13 -8.85
CA ALA A 47 -17.95 -28.73 -7.83
C ALA A 47 -17.58 -30.20 -7.62
N ASP A 48 -16.84 -30.48 -6.55
CA ASP A 48 -16.83 -31.77 -5.88
C ASP A 48 -16.71 -31.54 -4.35
N GLN A 49 -17.88 -31.47 -3.71
CA GLN A 49 -18.13 -31.86 -2.31
C GLN A 49 -17.29 -31.20 -1.20
N VAL A 50 -17.22 -29.87 -1.16
CA VAL A 50 -16.98 -29.12 0.08
C VAL A 50 -18.04 -28.01 0.11
N SER A 51 -18.66 -27.78 1.27
CA SER A 51 -19.72 -26.79 1.50
C SER A 51 -19.48 -25.49 0.73
N PRO A 52 -20.54 -24.84 0.19
CA PRO A 52 -20.36 -23.61 -0.57
C PRO A 52 -19.53 -22.61 0.24
N PRO A 53 -18.59 -21.87 -0.38
CA PRO A 53 -17.98 -20.74 0.30
C PRO A 53 -19.13 -19.87 0.81
N VAL A 54 -19.14 -19.58 2.11
CA VAL A 54 -20.12 -18.66 2.66
C VAL A 54 -19.72 -17.29 2.15
N ASP A 55 -20.39 -16.87 1.10
CA ASP A 55 -20.31 -15.53 0.56
C ASP A 55 -20.78 -14.54 1.63
N ILE A 56 -19.89 -13.65 2.06
CA ILE A 56 -20.14 -12.69 3.14
C ILE A 56 -19.99 -11.25 2.63
N PRO A 57 -20.71 -10.28 3.21
CA PRO A 57 -20.49 -8.86 2.93
C PRO A 57 -19.09 -8.41 3.38
N PHE A 58 -18.62 -7.31 2.81
CA PHE A 58 -17.27 -6.79 3.06
C PHE A 58 -17.02 -6.44 4.53
N ASP A 59 -18.04 -6.03 5.28
CA ASP A 59 -17.95 -5.67 6.70
C ASP A 59 -17.78 -6.89 7.63
N GLN A 60 -18.06 -8.10 7.15
CA GLN A 60 -17.90 -9.34 7.91
C GLN A 60 -16.55 -10.03 7.67
N VAL A 61 -15.78 -9.58 6.68
CA VAL A 61 -14.44 -10.12 6.43
C VAL A 61 -13.49 -9.66 7.54
N SER A 62 -13.02 -10.61 8.36
CA SER A 62 -12.12 -10.29 9.47
C SER A 62 -10.71 -9.92 9.00
N HIS A 63 -10.26 -8.72 9.38
CA HIS A 63 -8.89 -8.25 9.11
C HIS A 63 -7.92 -8.50 10.27
N GLN A 64 -8.30 -9.29 11.30
CA GLN A 64 -7.47 -9.49 12.50
C GLN A 64 -6.12 -10.17 12.20
N THR A 65 -6.11 -11.17 11.31
CA THR A 65 -4.86 -11.84 10.89
C THR A 65 -3.92 -10.85 10.21
N TRP A 66 -4.46 -10.00 9.34
CA TRP A 66 -3.69 -8.96 8.65
C TRP A 66 -3.17 -7.89 9.61
N ASP A 67 -4.01 -7.42 10.53
CA ASP A 67 -3.62 -6.47 11.57
C ASP A 67 -2.48 -7.01 12.43
N TRP A 68 -2.55 -8.28 12.84
CA TRP A 68 -1.48 -8.92 13.61
C TRP A 68 -0.16 -9.01 12.84
N LEU A 69 -0.22 -9.42 11.56
CA LEU A 69 0.95 -9.49 10.68
C LEU A 69 1.58 -8.11 10.49
N LEU A 70 0.76 -7.09 10.27
CA LEU A 70 1.20 -5.70 10.14
C LEU A 70 1.92 -5.22 11.40
N ARG A 71 1.34 -5.42 12.59
CA ARG A 71 1.99 -5.05 13.86
C ARG A 71 3.33 -5.75 14.08
N LYS A 72 3.46 -6.99 13.59
CA LYS A 72 4.68 -7.79 13.76
C LYS A 72 5.80 -7.33 12.83
N TYR A 73 5.49 -7.02 11.57
CA TYR A 73 6.50 -6.82 10.52
C TYR A 73 6.63 -5.40 10.01
N VAL A 74 5.74 -4.48 10.39
CA VAL A 74 5.73 -3.09 9.92
C VAL A 74 6.06 -2.13 11.05
N ASP A 75 7.09 -1.31 10.86
CA ASP A 75 7.48 -0.31 11.86
C ASP A 75 6.56 0.93 11.85
N CYS A 76 6.83 1.87 12.75
CA CYS A 76 6.08 3.13 12.84
C CYS A 76 6.26 4.06 11.63
N HIS A 77 7.25 3.82 10.77
CA HIS A 77 7.48 4.56 9.52
C HIS A 77 6.86 3.86 8.30
N GLY A 78 6.19 2.71 8.50
CA GLY A 78 5.59 1.92 7.43
C GLY A 78 6.58 1.14 6.58
N MET A 79 7.75 0.86 7.13
CA MET A 79 8.77 0.01 6.54
C MET A 79 8.50 -1.45 6.96
N VAL A 80 8.61 -2.38 6.02
CA VAL A 80 8.30 -3.80 6.23
C VAL A 80 9.60 -4.57 6.44
N CYS A 81 9.61 -5.47 7.41
CA CYS A 81 10.73 -6.37 7.63
C CYS A 81 10.54 -7.65 6.79
N TYR A 82 10.84 -7.57 5.49
CA TYR A 82 10.53 -8.65 4.54
C TYR A 82 11.35 -9.93 4.79
N SER A 83 12.61 -9.81 5.21
CA SER A 83 13.44 -11.00 5.44
C SER A 83 12.93 -11.85 6.60
N GLU A 84 12.62 -11.25 7.75
CA GLU A 84 12.07 -11.98 8.90
C GLU A 84 10.69 -12.56 8.59
N TRP A 85 9.86 -11.84 7.83
CA TRP A 85 8.56 -12.38 7.41
C TRP A 85 8.74 -13.57 6.46
N GLN A 86 9.65 -13.48 5.49
CA GLN A 86 9.95 -14.56 4.55
C GLN A 86 10.49 -15.82 5.25
N ASP A 87 11.30 -15.64 6.30
CA ASP A 87 11.89 -16.75 7.07
C ASP A 87 10.85 -17.47 7.96
N SER A 88 9.70 -16.84 8.22
CA SER A 88 8.59 -17.42 8.98
C SER A 88 7.57 -18.09 8.06
N CYS A 89 7.79 -19.36 7.71
CA CYS A 89 6.84 -20.14 6.89
C CYS A 89 5.41 -20.13 7.46
N CYS A 90 5.27 -20.12 8.79
CA CYS A 90 4.00 -20.00 9.48
C CYS A 90 3.29 -18.68 9.18
N ASP A 91 4.02 -17.55 9.18
CA ASP A 91 3.42 -16.23 8.95
C ASP A 91 3.20 -15.92 7.47
N VAL A 92 4.02 -16.49 6.58
CA VAL A 92 3.72 -16.54 5.14
C VAL A 92 2.41 -17.28 4.91
N ASN A 93 2.24 -18.47 5.50
CA ASN A 93 0.98 -19.22 5.39
C ASN A 93 -0.21 -18.48 6.02
N ARG A 94 -0.01 -17.74 7.12
CA ARG A 94 -1.07 -16.86 7.69
C ARG A 94 -1.48 -15.75 6.74
N LEU A 95 -0.52 -15.11 6.07
CA LEU A 95 -0.83 -14.10 5.04
C LEU A 95 -1.60 -14.73 3.88
N GLN A 96 -1.18 -15.91 3.42
CA GLN A 96 -1.88 -16.64 2.36
C GLN A 96 -3.31 -16.97 2.77
N ALA A 97 -3.51 -17.49 3.99
CA ALA A 97 -4.83 -17.82 4.53
C ALA A 97 -5.72 -16.58 4.64
N TYR A 98 -5.16 -15.43 5.03
CA TYR A 98 -5.88 -14.17 5.01
C TYR A 98 -6.27 -13.74 3.59
N ILE A 99 -5.40 -13.88 2.60
CA ILE A 99 -5.73 -13.59 1.20
C ILE A 99 -6.83 -14.52 0.69
N HIS A 100 -6.83 -15.80 1.08
CA HIS A 100 -7.94 -16.72 0.80
C HIS A 100 -9.23 -16.33 1.51
N LEU A 101 -9.17 -15.80 2.74
CA LEU A 101 -10.36 -15.27 3.41
C LEU A 101 -10.96 -14.09 2.64
N LEU A 102 -10.16 -13.23 2.00
CA LEU A 102 -10.67 -12.16 1.15
C LEU A 102 -11.53 -12.71 -0.01
N THR A 103 -11.26 -13.92 -0.51
CA THR A 103 -12.02 -14.48 -1.63
C THR A 103 -13.44 -14.90 -1.27
N THR A 104 -13.83 -14.88 0.00
CA THR A 104 -15.20 -15.18 0.45
C THR A 104 -16.10 -13.94 0.43
N ALA A 105 -15.57 -12.77 0.07
CA ALA A 105 -16.36 -11.56 -0.04
C ALA A 105 -17.23 -11.58 -1.30
N ASP A 106 -18.51 -11.26 -1.14
CA ASP A 106 -19.47 -11.17 -2.24
C ASP A 106 -19.91 -9.71 -2.46
N PRO A 107 -19.54 -9.09 -3.60
CA PRO A 107 -19.88 -7.72 -3.92
C PRO A 107 -21.38 -7.49 -4.14
N THR A 108 -22.20 -8.54 -4.31
CA THR A 108 -23.65 -8.44 -4.45
C THR A 108 -24.37 -8.25 -3.13
N ILE A 109 -23.72 -8.58 -2.01
CA ILE A 109 -24.26 -8.37 -0.67
C ILE A 109 -24.00 -6.92 -0.23
N PRO A 110 -25.05 -6.14 0.09
CA PRO A 110 -24.88 -4.73 0.44
C PRO A 110 -23.94 -4.53 1.63
N SER A 111 -22.98 -3.61 1.48
CA SER A 111 -22.07 -3.15 2.52
C SER A 111 -21.97 -1.63 2.50
N SER A 112 -21.63 -0.99 3.62
CA SER A 112 -21.38 0.46 3.64
C SER A 112 -20.21 0.82 2.72
N LYS A 113 -20.19 2.08 2.24
CA LYS A 113 -19.08 2.59 1.43
C LYS A 113 -17.75 2.49 2.18
N ASP A 114 -17.76 2.74 3.48
CA ASP A 114 -16.56 2.68 4.32
C ASP A 114 -16.07 1.23 4.49
N ALA A 115 -16.97 0.26 4.60
CA ALA A 115 -16.61 -1.16 4.63
C ALA A 115 -15.98 -1.60 3.30
N GLN A 116 -16.57 -1.22 2.16
CA GLN A 116 -16.00 -1.48 0.83
C GLN A 116 -14.58 -0.91 0.69
N MET A 117 -14.39 0.36 1.08
CA MET A 117 -13.09 1.02 1.05
C MET A 117 -12.07 0.34 1.96
N ALA A 118 -12.42 0.09 3.22
CA ALA A 118 -11.51 -0.55 4.19
C ALA A 118 -11.07 -1.94 3.70
N TYR A 119 -12.03 -2.76 3.24
CA TYR A 119 -11.76 -4.09 2.70
C TYR A 119 -10.81 -4.03 1.49
N HIS A 120 -11.07 -3.15 0.51
CA HIS A 120 -10.24 -3.05 -0.70
C HIS A 120 -8.84 -2.46 -0.44
N ILE A 121 -8.70 -1.48 0.47
CA ILE A 121 -7.40 -0.96 0.88
C ILE A 121 -6.57 -2.08 1.53
N ASN A 122 -7.19 -2.88 2.41
CA ASN A 122 -6.53 -4.01 3.04
C ASN A 122 -6.17 -5.10 2.03
N ALA A 123 -7.07 -5.42 1.09
CA ALA A 123 -6.84 -6.40 0.04
C ALA A 123 -5.65 -6.00 -0.85
N TYR A 124 -5.63 -4.74 -1.33
CA TYR A 124 -4.53 -4.21 -2.12
C TYR A 124 -3.20 -4.33 -1.37
N ASN A 125 -3.13 -3.82 -0.14
CA ASN A 125 -1.88 -3.78 0.62
C ASN A 125 -1.37 -5.20 0.98
N ALA A 126 -2.28 -6.13 1.31
CA ALA A 126 -1.90 -7.51 1.58
C ALA A 126 -1.41 -8.25 0.33
N LEU A 127 -2.08 -8.06 -0.82
CA LEU A 127 -1.62 -8.60 -2.09
C LEU A 127 -0.26 -8.01 -2.48
N ALA A 128 -0.06 -6.71 -2.35
CA ALA A 128 1.23 -6.07 -2.64
C ALA A 128 2.35 -6.66 -1.77
N VAL A 129 2.14 -6.80 -0.46
CA VAL A 129 3.11 -7.44 0.45
C VAL A 129 3.35 -8.90 0.06
N TRP A 130 2.30 -9.66 -0.24
CA TRP A 130 2.42 -11.05 -0.70
C TRP A 130 3.25 -11.16 -1.99
N GLY A 131 2.99 -10.30 -2.98
CA GLY A 131 3.74 -10.30 -4.23
C GLY A 131 5.23 -9.99 -4.02
N ILE A 132 5.57 -9.14 -3.04
CA ILE A 132 6.96 -8.90 -2.67
C ILE A 132 7.58 -10.12 -2.00
N LEU A 133 6.92 -10.72 -1.01
CA LEU A 133 7.41 -11.93 -0.34
C LEU A 133 7.65 -13.06 -1.35
N HIS A 134 6.72 -13.26 -2.28
CA HIS A 134 6.83 -14.29 -3.31
C HIS A 134 8.05 -14.13 -4.22
N GLN A 135 8.52 -12.89 -4.41
CA GLN A 135 9.68 -12.58 -5.26
C GLN A 135 10.93 -12.24 -4.47
N TYR A 136 10.85 -12.15 -3.13
CA TYR A 136 11.96 -11.73 -2.29
C TYR A 136 13.12 -12.75 -2.40
N PRO A 137 14.40 -12.32 -2.46
CA PRO A 137 14.91 -10.96 -2.28
C PRO A 137 14.87 -10.07 -3.54
N VAL A 138 14.29 -8.86 -3.41
CA VAL A 138 14.31 -7.81 -4.44
C VAL A 138 14.71 -6.45 -3.86
N THR A 139 15.27 -5.57 -4.68
CA THR A 139 15.69 -4.21 -4.25
C THR A 139 14.66 -3.13 -4.58
N SER A 140 13.68 -3.43 -5.43
CA SER A 140 12.65 -2.50 -5.89
C SER A 140 11.49 -3.26 -6.51
N ILE A 141 10.26 -2.77 -6.32
CA ILE A 141 9.07 -3.29 -6.98
C ILE A 141 9.17 -3.20 -8.52
N GLN A 142 9.94 -2.25 -9.06
CA GLN A 142 10.18 -2.14 -10.50
C GLN A 142 10.95 -3.34 -11.09
N ARG A 143 11.56 -4.18 -10.25
CA ARG A 143 12.21 -5.42 -10.70
C ARG A 143 11.24 -6.58 -10.90
N ILE A 144 10.00 -6.42 -10.44
CA ILE A 144 8.92 -7.40 -10.56
C ILE A 144 7.71 -6.80 -11.28
N ASP A 145 7.91 -5.66 -11.93
CA ASP A 145 6.89 -4.94 -12.68
C ASP A 145 7.47 -4.40 -14.00
N GLY A 146 7.09 -4.98 -15.14
CA GLY A 146 7.34 -4.40 -16.46
C GLY A 146 7.70 -5.36 -17.59
N LYS A 147 7.97 -4.79 -18.79
CA LYS A 147 8.24 -5.55 -20.03
C LYS A 147 9.46 -6.49 -19.98
N ARG A 148 10.35 -6.28 -19.01
CA ARG A 148 11.57 -7.09 -18.81
C ARG A 148 11.36 -8.24 -17.82
N THR A 149 10.19 -8.31 -17.19
CA THR A 149 9.77 -9.38 -16.30
C THR A 149 8.68 -10.20 -17.00
N LYS A 150 8.57 -11.49 -16.67
CA LYS A 150 7.45 -12.34 -17.16
C LYS A 150 6.17 -12.14 -16.34
N PHE A 151 6.21 -11.25 -15.35
CA PHE A 151 5.20 -11.02 -14.33
C PHE A 151 5.18 -9.53 -14.00
N ALA A 152 4.04 -8.88 -14.17
CA ALA A 152 3.79 -7.50 -13.80
C ALA A 152 2.89 -7.46 -12.57
N ILE A 153 3.48 -7.22 -11.39
CA ILE A 153 2.77 -7.36 -10.10
C ILE A 153 1.43 -6.62 -10.05
N PHE A 154 1.30 -5.46 -10.70
CA PHE A 154 0.05 -4.69 -10.65
C PHE A 154 -1.10 -5.28 -11.48
N GLU A 155 -0.79 -6.10 -12.48
CA GLU A 155 -1.77 -6.69 -13.42
C GLU A 155 -1.93 -8.20 -13.22
N ASP A 156 -0.80 -8.87 -12.99
CA ASP A 156 -0.69 -10.33 -13.04
C ASP A 156 -0.92 -10.98 -11.66
N LEU A 157 -0.89 -10.20 -10.57
CA LEU A 157 -1.30 -10.66 -9.24
C LEU A 157 -2.79 -10.37 -9.03
N GLN A 158 -3.60 -11.42 -8.92
CA GLN A 158 -5.05 -11.31 -8.97
C GLN A 158 -5.73 -12.01 -7.80
N LEU A 159 -6.76 -11.37 -7.25
CA LEU A 159 -7.64 -11.87 -6.20
C LEU A 159 -9.04 -12.14 -6.77
N TRP A 160 -9.56 -13.34 -6.55
CA TRP A 160 -10.94 -13.66 -6.87
C TRP A 160 -11.88 -13.05 -5.83
N VAL A 161 -12.84 -12.22 -6.26
CA VAL A 161 -13.88 -11.64 -5.41
C VAL A 161 -15.19 -11.65 -6.19
N GLY A 162 -16.25 -12.25 -5.61
CA GLY A 162 -17.49 -12.52 -6.33
C GLY A 162 -17.26 -13.43 -7.54
N ASP A 163 -17.47 -12.90 -8.75
CA ASP A 163 -17.31 -13.59 -10.03
C ASP A 163 -16.14 -13.06 -10.89
N GLN A 164 -15.22 -12.28 -10.29
CA GLN A 164 -14.16 -11.59 -11.02
C GLN A 164 -12.79 -11.79 -10.39
N TYR A 165 -11.76 -11.84 -11.26
CA TYR A 165 -10.38 -11.65 -10.84
C TYR A 165 -10.05 -10.16 -10.84
N LEU A 166 -9.65 -9.66 -9.68
CA LEU A 166 -9.26 -8.27 -9.47
C LEU A 166 -7.74 -8.21 -9.31
N SER A 167 -7.05 -7.52 -10.20
CA SER A 167 -5.64 -7.15 -10.02
C SER A 167 -5.48 -6.00 -9.00
N LEU A 168 -4.24 -5.70 -8.59
CA LEU A 168 -3.97 -4.48 -7.81
C LEU A 168 -4.45 -3.23 -8.55
N ASN A 169 -4.22 -3.19 -9.87
CA ASN A 169 -4.67 -2.11 -10.74
C ASN A 169 -6.20 -2.00 -10.79
N ASP A 170 -6.92 -3.12 -10.83
CA ASP A 170 -8.39 -3.13 -10.79
C ASP A 170 -8.92 -2.62 -9.45
N ILE A 171 -8.37 -3.11 -8.33
CA ILE A 171 -8.78 -2.67 -6.99
C ILE A 171 -8.61 -1.16 -6.85
N GLU A 172 -7.49 -0.61 -7.33
CA GLU A 172 -7.19 0.81 -7.25
C GLU A 172 -8.05 1.64 -8.22
N ASN A 173 -8.00 1.34 -9.51
CA ASN A 173 -8.55 2.20 -10.56
C ASN A 173 -10.02 1.95 -10.86
N ASN A 174 -10.47 0.70 -10.76
CA ASN A 174 -11.83 0.33 -11.14
C ASN A 174 -12.77 0.26 -9.93
N ILE A 175 -12.22 0.22 -8.70
CA ILE A 175 -13.04 0.20 -7.49
C ILE A 175 -12.77 1.37 -6.54
N LEU A 176 -11.56 1.54 -6.02
CA LEU A 176 -11.29 2.55 -4.98
C LEU A 176 -11.38 3.99 -5.51
N ARG A 177 -10.79 4.31 -6.66
CA ARG A 177 -10.84 5.64 -7.25
C ARG A 177 -12.28 6.11 -7.55
N PRO A 178 -13.17 5.29 -8.15
CA PRO A 178 -14.58 5.63 -8.33
C PRO A 178 -15.35 5.94 -7.03
N LEU A 179 -14.89 5.45 -5.88
CA LEU A 179 -15.49 5.82 -4.59
C LEU A 179 -15.19 7.29 -4.21
N GLY A 180 -14.26 7.97 -4.89
CA GLY A 180 -14.14 9.43 -4.89
C GLY A 180 -13.50 10.03 -3.63
N ASP A 181 -12.72 9.24 -2.89
CA ASP A 181 -11.94 9.75 -1.75
C ASP A 181 -10.45 9.84 -2.13
N LEU A 182 -9.96 11.06 -2.35
CA LEU A 182 -8.55 11.31 -2.72
C LEU A 182 -7.53 10.72 -1.74
N ARG A 183 -7.92 10.46 -0.49
CA ARG A 183 -7.01 9.96 0.55
C ARG A 183 -6.57 8.52 0.31
N ILE A 184 -7.25 7.77 -0.58
CA ILE A 184 -6.84 6.43 -0.98
C ILE A 184 -5.42 6.41 -1.57
N HIS A 185 -5.00 7.47 -2.26
CA HIS A 185 -3.64 7.65 -2.78
C HIS A 185 -2.55 7.73 -1.70
N PHE A 186 -2.96 7.95 -0.44
CA PHE A 186 -2.09 7.97 0.73
C PHE A 186 -2.24 6.70 1.59
N ALA A 187 -3.08 5.75 1.17
CA ALA A 187 -3.38 4.51 1.88
C ALA A 187 -2.93 3.25 1.14
N LEU A 188 -2.74 3.33 -0.18
CA LEU A 188 -2.25 2.23 -1.03
C LEU A 188 -0.72 2.26 -1.11
N VAL A 189 -0.09 1.12 -0.79
CA VAL A 189 1.36 1.02 -0.69
C VAL A 189 1.94 0.02 -1.68
N CYS A 190 2.56 0.56 -2.71
CA CYS A 190 3.31 -0.11 -3.75
C CYS A 190 4.70 -0.65 -3.32
N ALA A 191 4.90 -0.94 -2.04
CA ALA A 191 6.16 -1.43 -1.45
C ALA A 191 7.45 -0.63 -1.78
N ALA A 192 7.34 0.63 -2.21
CA ALA A 192 8.48 1.50 -2.44
C ALA A 192 8.64 2.51 -1.30
N LYS A 193 9.88 2.92 -1.04
CA LYS A 193 10.24 4.01 -0.12
C LYS A 193 9.65 5.35 -0.52
N GLY A 194 9.14 5.47 -1.75
CA GLY A 194 8.41 6.61 -2.31
C GLY A 194 6.91 6.59 -2.01
N CYS A 195 6.36 5.42 -1.67
CA CYS A 195 4.93 5.27 -1.41
C CYS A 195 4.56 5.96 -0.07
N PRO A 196 3.26 6.09 0.23
CA PRO A 196 2.78 6.45 1.56
C PRO A 196 3.18 5.40 2.60
N ARG A 197 3.02 5.77 3.88
CA ARG A 197 3.26 4.87 5.01
C ARG A 197 2.30 3.68 4.95
N LEU A 198 2.81 2.45 4.95
CA LEU A 198 1.99 1.28 5.27
C LEU A 198 1.65 1.33 6.76
N ARG A 199 0.37 1.43 7.11
CA ARG A 199 -0.04 1.39 8.52
C ARG A 199 0.33 0.03 9.10
N ASN A 200 0.85 0.01 10.32
CA ASN A 200 1.04 -1.20 11.10
C ASN A 200 -0.28 -1.73 11.73
N HIS A 201 -1.42 -1.31 11.18
CA HIS A 201 -2.76 -1.71 11.56
C HIS A 201 -3.64 -1.84 10.31
N ALA A 202 -4.57 -2.79 10.33
CA ALA A 202 -5.54 -2.92 9.25
C ALA A 202 -6.53 -1.74 9.26
N TYR A 203 -7.05 -1.40 8.09
CA TYR A 203 -8.15 -0.44 7.97
C TYR A 203 -9.46 -1.10 8.43
N THR A 204 -10.31 -0.36 9.11
CA THR A 204 -11.63 -0.81 9.58
C THR A 204 -12.67 0.23 9.19
N ALA A 205 -13.90 -0.18 8.88
CA ALA A 205 -14.96 0.74 8.47
C ALA A 205 -15.16 1.88 9.49
N GLU A 206 -15.14 1.55 10.79
CA GLU A 206 -15.40 2.46 11.90
C GLU A 206 -14.35 3.57 12.03
N MET A 207 -13.08 3.23 11.73
CA MET A 207 -11.94 4.13 11.87
C MET A 207 -11.43 4.67 10.54
N LEU A 208 -12.06 4.30 9.42
CA LEU A 208 -11.52 4.52 8.07
C LEU A 208 -11.11 5.98 7.84
N HIS A 209 -12.02 6.92 8.10
CA HIS A 209 -11.74 8.34 7.87
C HIS A 209 -10.60 8.87 8.73
N ALA A 210 -10.52 8.47 9.99
CA ALA A 210 -9.43 8.87 10.88
C ALA A 210 -8.08 8.28 10.42
N GLN A 211 -8.09 7.01 9.97
CA GLN A 211 -6.90 6.33 9.45
C GLN A 211 -6.41 6.96 8.13
N LEU A 212 -7.33 7.28 7.22
CA LEU A 212 -7.02 7.96 5.95
C LEU A 212 -6.47 9.38 6.19
N ASP A 213 -7.09 10.13 7.09
CA ASP A 213 -6.64 11.47 7.49
C ASP A 213 -5.24 11.45 8.09
N ASP A 214 -4.98 10.51 8.99
CA ASP A 214 -3.68 10.34 9.64
C ASP A 214 -2.59 9.99 8.63
N ASN A 215 -2.86 9.04 7.72
CA ASN A 215 -1.91 8.70 6.66
C ASN A 215 -1.63 9.86 5.70
N ALA A 216 -2.66 10.65 5.35
CA ALA A 216 -2.48 11.84 4.52
C ALA A 216 -1.61 12.89 5.23
N ARG A 217 -1.90 13.20 6.50
CA ARG A 217 -1.10 14.16 7.29
C ARG A 217 0.35 13.71 7.42
N GLU A 218 0.57 12.43 7.73
CA GLU A 218 1.91 11.85 7.80
C GLU A 218 2.64 12.02 6.47
N PHE A 219 2.00 11.69 5.35
CA PHE A 219 2.58 11.81 4.02
C PHE A 219 3.03 13.25 3.70
N PHE A 220 2.22 14.25 4.02
CA PHE A 220 2.56 15.67 3.77
C PHE A 220 3.50 16.26 4.83
N SER A 221 3.75 15.57 5.94
CA SER A 221 4.75 15.99 6.93
C SER A 221 6.19 15.70 6.50
N ASP A 222 6.39 14.70 5.63
CA ASP A 222 7.71 14.36 5.08
C ASP A 222 8.16 15.38 4.03
N ARG A 223 9.32 16.01 4.27
CA ARG A 223 9.91 17.00 3.36
C ARG A 223 10.31 16.44 1.99
N ASN A 224 10.50 15.12 1.88
CA ASN A 224 10.71 14.41 0.61
C ASN A 224 9.41 14.11 -0.16
N ARG A 225 8.25 14.48 0.41
CA ARG A 225 6.93 14.35 -0.21
C ARG A 225 6.27 15.70 -0.40
N PHE A 226 6.48 16.61 0.53
CA PHE A 226 5.97 17.97 0.45
C PHE A 226 6.90 18.98 1.12
N HIS A 227 7.26 20.00 0.36
CA HIS A 227 8.11 21.08 0.85
C HIS A 227 7.77 22.41 0.19
N VAL A 228 7.66 23.44 1.00
CA VAL A 228 7.53 24.83 0.53
C VAL A 228 8.87 25.54 0.69
N SER A 229 9.53 25.80 -0.44
CA SER A 229 10.73 26.64 -0.46
C SER A 229 10.31 28.11 -0.43
N ARG A 230 10.37 28.72 0.76
CA ARG A 230 9.99 30.13 0.99
C ARG A 230 10.90 31.10 0.24
N LEU A 231 12.19 30.77 0.09
CA LEU A 231 13.18 31.60 -0.62
C LEU A 231 12.89 31.71 -2.12
N THR A 232 12.58 30.57 -2.76
CA THR A 232 12.31 30.52 -4.21
C THR A 232 10.83 30.64 -4.55
N ARG A 233 9.97 30.68 -3.52
CA ARG A 233 8.51 30.63 -3.61
C ARG A 233 8.03 29.44 -4.45
N THR A 234 8.56 28.26 -4.15
CA THR A 234 8.25 27.01 -4.86
C THR A 234 7.59 26.00 -3.93
N VAL A 235 6.44 25.46 -4.35
CA VAL A 235 5.80 24.29 -3.75
C VAL A 235 6.29 23.04 -4.45
N LYS A 236 6.89 22.13 -3.70
CA LYS A 236 7.42 20.86 -4.19
C LYS A 236 6.61 19.70 -3.65
N MET A 237 6.01 18.89 -4.52
CA MET A 237 5.12 17.79 -4.15
C MET A 237 5.53 16.43 -4.73
N SER A 238 5.08 15.36 -4.10
CA SER A 238 5.31 13.99 -4.58
C SER A 238 4.73 13.77 -5.99
N PRO A 239 5.40 13.00 -6.86
CA PRO A 239 4.87 12.56 -8.14
C PRO A 239 3.53 11.79 -8.07
N ILE A 240 3.10 11.28 -6.91
CA ILE A 240 1.76 10.68 -6.75
C ILE A 240 0.68 11.67 -7.22
N LEU A 241 0.83 12.95 -6.88
CA LEU A 241 -0.12 14.00 -7.26
C LEU A 241 -0.04 14.34 -8.76
N LYS A 242 1.05 13.94 -9.43
CA LYS A 242 1.20 14.01 -10.89
C LYS A 242 0.48 12.84 -11.58
N TRP A 243 0.71 11.62 -11.09
CA TRP A 243 0.20 10.39 -11.71
C TRP A 243 -1.32 10.30 -11.61
N TYR A 244 -1.89 10.74 -10.48
CA TYR A 244 -3.34 10.73 -10.24
C TYR A 244 -3.94 12.13 -10.25
N ARG A 245 -3.38 13.04 -11.06
CA ARG A 245 -3.76 14.46 -11.09
C ARG A 245 -5.27 14.67 -11.24
N GLU A 246 -5.92 13.84 -12.05
CA GLU A 246 -7.36 13.89 -12.30
C GLU A 246 -8.20 13.80 -11.02
N ASP A 247 -7.69 13.15 -9.97
CA ASP A 247 -8.38 12.97 -8.70
C ASP A 247 -8.17 14.16 -7.73
N PHE A 248 -7.19 15.03 -8.02
CA PHE A 248 -6.82 16.17 -7.16
C PHE A 248 -7.23 17.52 -7.74
N GLY A 249 -7.30 17.66 -9.06
CA GLY A 249 -7.72 18.90 -9.71
C GLY A 249 -7.02 19.19 -11.05
N GLN A 250 -7.54 20.19 -11.78
CA GLN A 250 -7.08 20.49 -13.14
C GLN A 250 -5.86 21.41 -13.15
N THR A 251 -5.80 22.36 -12.22
CA THR A 251 -4.68 23.30 -12.07
C THR A 251 -3.78 22.94 -10.89
N ASP A 252 -2.56 23.47 -10.88
CA ASP A 252 -1.65 23.26 -9.74
C ASP A 252 -2.23 23.84 -8.45
N TYR A 253 -3.01 24.92 -8.56
CA TYR A 253 -3.73 25.50 -7.44
C TYR A 253 -4.79 24.55 -6.89
N ASP A 254 -5.55 23.88 -7.76
CA ASP A 254 -6.57 22.91 -7.34
C ASP A 254 -5.93 21.71 -6.64
N VAL A 255 -4.81 21.20 -7.19
CA VAL A 255 -4.05 20.10 -6.58
C VAL A 255 -3.56 20.46 -5.18
N VAL A 256 -2.99 21.65 -4.99
CA VAL A 256 -2.57 22.10 -3.64
C VAL A 256 -3.77 22.32 -2.73
N SER A 257 -4.89 22.84 -3.27
CA SER A 257 -6.10 23.12 -2.51
C SER A 257 -6.79 21.85 -2.01
N SER A 258 -6.84 20.80 -2.81
CA SER A 258 -7.50 19.52 -2.44
C SER A 258 -6.78 18.79 -1.31
N VAL A 259 -5.47 19.00 -1.17
CA VAL A 259 -4.67 18.41 -0.08
C VAL A 259 -4.38 19.40 1.06
N PHE A 260 -4.82 20.66 0.93
CA PHE A 260 -4.61 21.72 1.91
C PHE A 260 -4.95 21.31 3.35
N PRO A 261 -6.05 20.56 3.64
CA PRO A 261 -6.36 20.11 4.99
C PRO A 261 -5.30 19.22 5.66
N TYR A 262 -4.43 18.58 4.88
CA TYR A 262 -3.43 17.62 5.37
C TYR A 262 -2.01 18.21 5.45
N LEU A 263 -1.80 19.42 4.90
CA LEU A 263 -0.48 20.07 4.92
C LEU A 263 -0.09 20.55 6.33
N PRO A 264 1.21 20.60 6.65
CA PRO A 264 1.72 21.20 7.89
C PRO A 264 1.20 22.62 8.11
N ALA A 265 0.84 22.95 9.36
CA ALA A 265 0.19 24.22 9.70
C ALA A 265 1.00 25.46 9.27
N GLU A 266 2.33 25.41 9.45
CA GLU A 266 3.22 26.50 9.03
C GLU A 266 3.20 26.74 7.52
N ASP A 267 3.11 25.67 6.73
CA ASP A 267 3.12 25.75 5.28
C ASP A 267 1.75 26.21 4.76
N ARG A 268 0.65 25.77 5.38
CA ARG A 268 -0.69 26.30 5.09
C ARG A 268 -0.76 27.80 5.31
N GLN A 269 -0.29 28.27 6.46
CA GLN A 269 -0.26 29.69 6.78
C GLN A 269 0.59 30.46 5.76
N TRP A 270 1.78 29.95 5.43
CA TRP A 270 2.64 30.60 4.46
C TRP A 270 1.98 30.68 3.07
N LEU A 271 1.36 29.60 2.60
CA LEU A 271 0.68 29.54 1.30
C LEU A 271 -0.51 30.50 1.22
N SER A 272 -1.29 30.62 2.29
CA SER A 272 -2.41 31.57 2.36
C SER A 272 -1.95 33.04 2.29
N CYS A 273 -0.78 33.36 2.84
CA CYS A 273 -0.25 34.73 2.83
C CYS A 273 0.53 35.09 1.56
N HIS A 274 0.94 34.11 0.73
CA HIS A 274 1.88 34.34 -0.38
C HIS A 274 1.38 33.70 -1.70
N PRO A 275 0.32 34.24 -2.34
CA PRO A 275 -0.16 33.73 -3.62
C PRO A 275 0.88 33.93 -4.74
N GLY A 276 0.79 33.12 -5.81
CA GLY A 276 1.69 33.20 -6.96
C GLY A 276 3.02 32.47 -6.77
N TRP A 277 2.96 31.28 -6.18
CA TRP A 277 4.10 30.36 -6.07
C TRP A 277 4.28 29.52 -7.35
N LYS A 278 5.48 28.99 -7.55
CA LYS A 278 5.80 27.99 -8.58
C LYS A 278 5.49 26.59 -8.07
N PHE A 279 5.14 25.67 -8.97
CA PHE A 279 4.86 24.29 -8.64
C PHE A 279 5.87 23.35 -9.29
N GLU A 280 6.41 22.41 -8.51
CA GLU A 280 7.37 21.41 -8.99
C GLU A 280 7.08 20.04 -8.35
N TYR A 281 7.40 18.97 -9.07
CA TYR A 281 7.38 17.62 -8.50
C TYR A 281 8.78 17.21 -8.00
N GLN A 282 8.80 16.50 -6.87
CA GLN A 282 10.03 15.92 -6.29
C GLN A 282 10.40 14.59 -6.96
N GLY A 283 11.55 14.02 -6.59
CA GLY A 283 11.92 12.66 -6.99
C GLY A 283 11.12 11.60 -6.24
N TYR A 284 10.96 10.42 -6.83
CA TYR A 284 10.30 9.28 -6.21
C TYR A 284 11.29 8.14 -5.94
N ASN A 285 11.33 7.65 -4.70
CA ASN A 285 12.28 6.60 -4.32
C ASN A 285 11.67 5.20 -4.54
N TRP A 286 12.02 4.59 -5.66
CA TRP A 286 11.57 3.24 -6.03
C TRP A 286 12.24 2.09 -5.27
N GLY A 287 13.21 2.37 -4.38
CA GLY A 287 13.82 1.34 -3.55
C GLY A 287 12.76 0.68 -2.65
N LEU A 288 12.88 -0.63 -2.42
CA LEU A 288 11.94 -1.39 -1.60
C LEU A 288 11.84 -0.78 -0.19
N ASN A 289 10.63 -0.68 0.38
CA ASN A 289 10.39 -0.21 1.75
C ASN A 289 10.78 -1.27 2.80
N ASP A 290 12.00 -1.79 2.72
CA ASP A 290 12.52 -2.82 3.60
C ASP A 290 13.32 -2.21 4.77
N GLN A 291 12.95 -2.57 6.01
CA GLN A 291 13.68 -2.19 7.22
C GLN A 291 14.70 -3.24 7.69
N CYS A 292 14.62 -4.48 7.19
CA CYS A 292 15.55 -5.55 7.53
C CYS A 292 16.03 -6.29 6.28
N PRO A 293 16.66 -5.59 5.31
CA PRO A 293 17.11 -6.23 4.09
C PRO A 293 18.15 -7.30 4.40
N THR A 294 18.03 -8.46 3.74
CA THR A 294 19.13 -9.44 3.73
C THR A 294 20.43 -8.77 3.30
N LEU A 295 21.58 -9.33 3.69
CA LEU A 295 22.87 -8.77 3.28
C LEU A 295 22.94 -8.57 1.77
N GLY A 296 22.47 -9.54 0.97
CA GLY A 296 22.41 -9.41 -0.50
C GLY A 296 21.61 -8.19 -0.98
N VAL A 297 20.40 -7.99 -0.43
CA VAL A 297 19.55 -6.83 -0.75
C VAL A 297 20.20 -5.53 -0.29
N ALA A 298 20.74 -5.49 0.92
CA ALA A 298 21.38 -4.30 1.48
C ALA A 298 22.58 -3.86 0.63
N LEU A 299 23.41 -4.80 0.19
CA LEU A 299 24.56 -4.50 -0.66
C LEU A 299 24.13 -4.03 -2.06
N ALA A 300 23.09 -4.66 -2.63
CA ALA A 300 22.55 -4.30 -3.94
C ALA A 300 21.77 -2.97 -3.95
N ALA A 301 21.17 -2.58 -2.82
CA ALA A 301 20.44 -1.32 -2.64
C ALA A 301 21.36 -0.13 -2.34
N GLY A 302 22.61 -0.37 -1.93
CA GLY A 302 23.60 0.68 -1.72
C GLY A 302 23.88 1.46 -3.02
N PRO A 303 24.03 2.80 -2.97
CA PRO A 303 24.26 3.58 -4.18
C PRO A 303 25.51 3.06 -4.88
N TYR A 304 25.37 2.68 -6.16
CA TYR A 304 26.45 2.18 -7.03
C TYR A 304 27.71 3.09 -7.00
N LYS A 305 27.53 4.38 -6.69
CA LYS A 305 28.60 5.39 -6.48
C LYS A 305 29.47 5.17 -5.23
N ALA A 306 28.98 4.47 -4.21
CA ALA A 306 29.77 4.09 -3.03
C ALA A 306 30.66 2.87 -3.31
N TRP A 307 30.17 1.93 -4.11
CA TRP A 307 30.83 0.68 -4.48
C TRP A 307 32.00 0.86 -5.43
N SER A 308 31.91 1.80 -6.38
CA SER A 308 33.03 2.13 -7.28
C SER A 308 34.23 2.77 -6.55
N LYS A 309 34.08 3.13 -5.27
CA LYS A 309 35.15 3.67 -4.41
C LYS A 309 35.67 2.66 -3.38
N MET A 310 35.07 1.47 -3.26
CA MET A 310 35.49 0.47 -2.28
C MET A 310 36.58 -0.44 -2.87
N SER A 311 37.75 -0.36 -2.25
CA SER A 311 39.02 -1.07 -2.45
C SER A 311 38.93 -2.51 -3.03
N PRO A 312 39.96 -2.99 -3.77
CA PRO A 312 40.12 -4.38 -4.25
C PRO A 312 39.98 -5.49 -3.19
N LYS A 313 39.89 -5.14 -1.90
CA LYS A 313 39.67 -6.05 -0.78
C LYS A 313 38.22 -6.51 -0.61
N VAL A 314 37.25 -5.87 -1.26
CA VAL A 314 35.80 -6.20 -1.12
C VAL A 314 35.35 -7.28 -2.13
N GLU A 315 36.04 -7.40 -3.26
CA GLU A 315 35.72 -8.35 -4.33
C GLU A 315 35.75 -9.84 -3.90
N PRO A 316 36.69 -10.29 -3.04
CA PRO A 316 36.66 -11.65 -2.49
C PRO A 316 35.46 -11.95 -1.59
N LEU A 317 34.94 -10.94 -0.87
CA LEU A 317 33.73 -11.08 -0.03
C LEU A 317 32.47 -11.19 -0.87
N LEU A 318 32.37 -10.41 -1.96
CA LEU A 318 31.26 -10.49 -2.92
C LEU A 318 31.19 -11.85 -3.61
N ASN A 319 32.34 -12.45 -3.93
CA ASN A 319 32.39 -13.80 -4.52
C ASN A 319 32.00 -14.90 -3.52
N LYS A 320 32.16 -14.65 -2.22
CA LYS A 320 31.71 -15.57 -1.16
C LYS A 320 30.19 -15.53 -0.97
N ILE A 321 29.60 -14.33 -0.96
CA ILE A 321 28.14 -14.13 -0.91
C ILE A 321 27.44 -14.76 -2.12
N LYS A 322 28.06 -14.71 -3.31
CA LYS A 322 27.56 -15.40 -4.51
C LYS A 322 27.64 -16.92 -4.43
N GLY A 323 28.50 -17.48 -3.57
CA GLY A 323 28.69 -18.92 -3.40
C GLY A 323 27.75 -19.55 -2.37
N ASP A 324 27.27 -18.77 -1.41
CA ASP A 324 26.46 -19.26 -0.29
C ASP A 324 24.94 -19.36 -0.62
N SER A 325 24.51 -19.04 -1.85
CA SER A 325 23.13 -19.24 -2.32
C SER A 325 22.77 -20.71 -2.60
N GLN A 326 23.56 -21.66 -2.10
CA GLN A 326 23.20 -23.07 -1.99
C GLN A 326 23.12 -23.45 -0.51
N HIS A 327 22.02 -23.10 0.15
CA HIS A 327 21.57 -23.81 1.33
C HIS A 327 20.25 -24.48 0.99
N SER A 328 20.29 -25.81 1.08
CA SER A 328 19.18 -26.73 1.00
C SER A 328 18.06 -26.33 1.95
N ALA A 329 16.83 -26.27 1.41
CA ALA A 329 15.62 -26.24 2.20
C ALA A 329 15.62 -27.43 3.18
N PRO A 330 15.27 -27.26 4.46
CA PRO A 330 14.79 -28.37 5.25
C PRO A 330 13.40 -28.74 4.74
N ASP A 331 13.29 -29.93 4.16
CA ASP A 331 12.02 -30.64 4.06
C ASP A 331 11.44 -30.84 5.48
N ASP A 332 10.11 -30.83 5.56
CA ASP A 332 9.25 -31.04 6.74
C ASP A 332 8.80 -29.79 7.52
N CYS A 333 7.89 -29.02 6.91
CA CYS A 333 6.92 -28.19 7.65
C CYS A 333 5.61 -28.96 7.84
N ALA A 334 5.57 -29.88 8.82
CA ALA A 334 4.32 -30.45 9.31
C ALA A 334 3.64 -29.47 10.28
N CYS A 335 2.74 -28.63 9.78
CA CYS A 335 1.79 -27.91 10.63
C CYS A 335 0.64 -28.86 10.99
N GLY A 336 0.75 -29.55 12.13
CA GLY A 336 -0.31 -30.40 12.65
C GLY A 336 -0.49 -30.21 14.16
N GLY A 337 -1.73 -30.06 14.58
CA GLY A 337 -2.14 -30.21 15.98
C GLY A 337 -2.94 -29.03 16.53
N GLU A 338 -4.26 -29.14 16.40
CA GLU A 338 -5.25 -28.37 17.15
C GLU A 338 -4.97 -28.48 18.66
N GLY A 339 -4.84 -27.33 19.31
CA GLY A 339 -4.77 -27.18 20.75
C GLY A 339 -5.81 -26.16 21.16
N GLU A 340 -7.02 -26.65 21.41
CA GLU A 340 -8.14 -25.92 21.97
C GLU A 340 -7.73 -25.30 23.32
N LEU A 341 -7.57 -23.98 23.37
CA LEU A 341 -7.43 -23.23 24.62
C LEU A 341 -8.74 -22.49 24.88
N ALA A 342 -9.47 -22.98 25.88
CA ALA A 342 -10.66 -22.39 26.45
C ALA A 342 -10.39 -20.94 26.95
N PRO A 343 -11.42 -20.08 27.01
CA PRO A 343 -11.25 -18.66 27.24
C PRO A 343 -10.98 -18.39 28.72
N THR A 344 -9.79 -17.87 29.05
CA THR A 344 -9.58 -17.20 30.34
C THR A 344 -10.14 -15.80 30.26
N GLN A 345 -11.19 -15.55 31.05
CA GLN A 345 -11.72 -14.23 31.32
C GLN A 345 -10.60 -13.31 31.84
N PHE A 346 -10.38 -12.18 31.15
CA PHE A 346 -9.75 -11.02 31.75
C PHE A 346 -10.76 -9.89 31.75
N SER A 347 -11.19 -9.55 32.97
CA SER A 347 -11.96 -8.34 33.27
C SER A 347 -11.05 -7.11 33.17
N SER A 348 -11.67 -6.03 32.74
CA SER A 348 -11.18 -4.66 32.56
C SER A 348 -10.25 -4.14 33.65
N ASP A 349 -9.25 -3.33 33.26
CA ASP A 349 -9.05 -2.00 33.84
C ASP A 349 -8.22 -1.08 32.91
N GLN A 350 -8.48 0.21 33.08
CA GLN A 350 -8.20 1.36 32.21
C GLN A 350 -6.77 1.49 31.67
N TYR A 351 -6.65 1.80 30.37
CA TYR A 351 -5.44 2.38 29.78
C TYR A 351 -5.80 3.64 29.00
N ASP A 352 -5.28 4.78 29.45
CA ASP A 352 -5.43 6.12 28.86
C ASP A 352 -4.30 6.36 27.84
N PRO A 353 -4.61 6.57 26.54
CA PRO A 353 -3.58 6.63 25.49
C PRO A 353 -2.97 8.01 25.22
N TYR A 354 -3.20 9.06 26.04
CA TYR A 354 -2.63 10.39 25.79
C TYR A 354 -1.89 11.01 26.98
N GLY A 355 -0.76 10.41 27.35
CA GLY A 355 0.22 11.01 28.26
C GLY A 355 1.13 12.01 27.55
N HIS A 356 0.83 13.31 27.63
CA HIS A 356 1.73 14.39 27.25
C HIS A 356 2.74 14.67 28.38
N ASP A 357 4.01 14.34 28.17
CA ASP A 357 5.10 14.79 29.03
C ASP A 357 5.49 16.25 28.72
N GLN A 358 5.23 17.15 29.67
CA GLN A 358 5.96 18.42 29.83
C GLN A 358 6.20 18.67 31.34
N PRO A 359 7.39 19.20 31.72
CA PRO A 359 7.85 19.17 33.11
C PRO A 359 7.20 20.25 34.00
N TYR A 360 6.86 19.83 35.21
CA TYR A 360 6.23 20.63 36.26
C TYR A 360 7.25 21.58 36.93
N VAL A 361 6.97 22.89 36.89
CA VAL A 361 7.58 23.90 37.77
C VAL A 361 6.56 24.30 38.83
N GLN A 362 6.97 24.27 40.09
CA GLN A 362 6.18 24.56 41.29
C GLN A 362 5.55 25.97 41.28
N ALA A 363 4.29 26.07 41.72
CA ALA A 363 3.82 27.20 42.53
C ALA A 363 2.54 26.84 43.31
N GLN A 364 2.53 27.23 44.59
CA GLN A 364 1.50 26.99 45.60
C GLN A 364 0.22 27.81 45.32
N SER A 365 -0.95 27.24 45.61
CA SER A 365 -2.22 27.98 45.69
C SER A 365 -2.72 28.06 47.13
N GLN A 366 -2.94 29.29 47.60
CA GLN A 366 -3.72 29.59 48.80
C GLN A 366 -5.18 29.81 48.40
N HIS A 367 -6.09 29.28 49.22
CA HIS A 367 -7.53 29.52 49.20
C HIS A 367 -7.88 31.01 49.40
N LEU A 368 -9.02 31.48 48.85
CA LEU A 368 -10.11 32.16 49.59
C LEU A 368 -11.20 32.74 48.66
N LEU A 369 -12.42 32.24 48.87
CA LEU A 369 -13.75 32.89 48.91
C LEU A 369 -14.41 33.59 47.68
N VAL A 370 -15.71 33.31 47.61
CA VAL A 370 -16.86 33.79 46.80
C VAL A 370 -17.85 34.46 47.80
N PRO A 371 -18.97 35.19 47.52
CA PRO A 371 -19.61 35.86 46.33
C PRO A 371 -20.00 37.36 46.66
N PRO A 372 -21.01 38.10 46.08
CA PRO A 372 -22.09 37.69 45.14
C PRO A 372 -22.59 38.63 44.00
N ALA A 373 -23.22 37.93 43.03
CA ALA A 373 -24.47 38.16 42.28
C ALA A 373 -24.91 39.56 41.80
N PHE A 374 -25.30 39.64 40.52
CA PHE A 374 -26.55 40.28 40.09
C PHE A 374 -27.08 39.65 38.79
N SER A 375 -28.42 39.59 38.72
CA SER A 375 -29.29 38.92 37.75
C SER A 375 -29.95 39.94 36.81
N SER A 376 -30.22 39.58 35.55
CA SER A 376 -31.47 39.95 34.84
C SER A 376 -31.56 39.34 33.44
N GLU A 377 -32.73 38.79 33.12
CA GLU A 377 -33.15 38.14 31.88
C GLU A 377 -33.62 39.12 30.77
N GLN A 378 -33.78 38.57 29.54
CA GLN A 378 -34.90 38.80 28.57
C GLN A 378 -34.83 39.92 27.46
N PRO A 379 -35.64 39.88 26.35
CA PRO A 379 -35.28 39.28 25.04
C PRO A 379 -35.64 40.11 23.75
N LEU A 380 -35.34 39.52 22.57
CA LEU A 380 -35.89 39.66 21.18
C LEU A 380 -36.74 40.90 20.74
N GLN A 381 -36.37 41.49 19.60
CA GLN A 381 -37.28 42.26 18.71
C GLN A 381 -37.00 42.03 17.21
N LEU A 382 -38.08 42.00 16.43
CA LEU A 382 -38.23 41.67 15.00
C LEU A 382 -38.76 42.88 14.19
N SER A 383 -38.45 42.89 12.88
CA SER A 383 -39.18 43.50 11.73
C SER A 383 -38.97 45.01 11.42
N PRO A 384 -39.30 45.55 10.21
CA PRO A 384 -39.97 44.97 9.02
C PRO A 384 -39.35 45.28 7.60
N PRO A 385 -39.98 44.81 6.48
CA PRO A 385 -39.49 44.90 5.08
C PRO A 385 -40.35 45.80 4.12
N LEU A 386 -39.99 45.82 2.81
CA LEU A 386 -40.77 46.08 1.55
C LEU A 386 -40.19 47.18 0.61
N PRO A 387 -40.59 47.34 -0.69
CA PRO A 387 -41.30 46.44 -1.64
C PRO A 387 -40.76 46.45 -3.10
N GLY A 388 -41.32 45.58 -3.98
CA GLY A 388 -41.32 45.79 -5.44
C GLY A 388 -41.76 44.59 -6.28
N ASP A 389 -43.05 44.55 -6.65
CA ASP A 389 -43.77 43.53 -7.44
C ASP A 389 -43.36 43.40 -8.92
N PHE A 390 -43.58 42.22 -9.53
CA PHE A 390 -44.45 41.94 -10.69
C PHE A 390 -44.10 40.59 -11.39
N GLU A 391 -45.03 39.65 -11.35
CA GLU A 391 -45.20 38.50 -12.28
C GLU A 391 -46.18 38.89 -13.43
N PRO A 392 -46.58 38.04 -14.41
CA PRO A 392 -46.09 36.72 -14.88
C PRO A 392 -45.99 36.62 -16.42
N HIS A 393 -45.43 35.53 -16.99
CA HIS A 393 -45.96 34.91 -18.23
C HIS A 393 -45.52 33.44 -18.38
N ALA A 394 -46.50 32.56 -18.58
CA ALA A 394 -46.34 31.15 -18.91
C ALA A 394 -46.40 30.93 -20.44
N PHE A 395 -45.58 30.03 -20.98
CA PHE A 395 -45.87 29.18 -22.14
C PHE A 395 -44.94 27.94 -22.13
N ALA A 396 -45.53 26.76 -22.38
CA ALA A 396 -44.89 25.43 -22.45
C ALA A 396 -44.39 25.12 -23.90
N PRO A 397 -44.13 23.86 -24.30
CA PRO A 397 -42.98 22.99 -23.98
C PRO A 397 -42.21 22.47 -25.23
N GLY A 398 -41.00 21.92 -25.01
CA GLY A 398 -40.42 20.82 -25.81
C GLY A 398 -39.43 21.16 -26.94
N VAL A 399 -38.26 20.50 -26.91
CA VAL A 399 -37.51 19.82 -28.00
C VAL A 399 -36.14 19.39 -27.42
N PRO A 400 -35.62 18.18 -27.74
CA PRO A 400 -34.53 17.53 -27.00
C PRO A 400 -33.15 17.99 -27.48
N SER A 401 -32.23 18.25 -26.55
CA SER A 401 -30.82 18.50 -26.89
C SER A 401 -30.08 17.17 -26.98
N GLN A 402 -29.59 16.90 -28.19
CA GLN A 402 -28.75 15.77 -28.55
C GLN A 402 -27.39 15.85 -27.82
N SER A 403 -26.91 14.70 -27.37
CA SER A 403 -25.55 14.51 -26.85
C SER A 403 -24.52 14.75 -27.98
N PRO A 404 -23.45 15.53 -27.76
CA PRO A 404 -22.35 15.58 -28.70
C PRO A 404 -21.49 14.29 -28.62
N PRO A 405 -20.88 13.85 -29.73
CA PRO A 405 -20.17 12.59 -29.82
C PRO A 405 -18.84 12.60 -29.07
N SER A 406 -18.49 11.43 -28.54
CA SER A 406 -17.21 11.12 -27.90
C SER A 406 -16.03 11.39 -28.83
N PRO A 407 -15.00 12.14 -28.40
CA PRO A 407 -13.73 12.17 -29.12
C PRO A 407 -12.92 10.92 -28.77
N SER A 408 -12.84 10.00 -29.73
CA SER A 408 -11.80 8.98 -29.80
C SER A 408 -10.43 9.64 -29.97
N TYR A 409 -9.52 9.46 -29.00
CA TYR A 409 -8.11 9.72 -29.23
C TYR A 409 -7.22 8.62 -28.67
N THR A 410 -6.47 8.08 -29.62
CA THR A 410 -5.30 7.21 -29.60
C THR A 410 -4.31 7.48 -28.47
N GLU A 411 -3.79 6.39 -27.91
CA GLU A 411 -2.65 6.34 -26.97
C GLU A 411 -1.49 7.23 -27.42
N ALA A 412 -1.03 8.10 -26.53
CA ALA A 412 0.29 8.72 -26.63
C ALA A 412 1.30 7.84 -25.87
N PRO A 413 2.45 7.49 -26.46
CA PRO A 413 3.45 6.67 -25.77
C PRO A 413 4.19 7.49 -24.72
N LEU A 414 4.35 6.90 -23.53
CA LEU A 414 5.23 7.39 -22.47
C LEU A 414 6.69 7.48 -22.98
N PRO A 415 7.46 8.52 -22.59
CA PRO A 415 8.85 8.64 -22.97
C PRO A 415 9.70 7.65 -22.16
N GLU A 416 10.41 6.75 -22.86
CA GLU A 416 11.55 6.01 -22.31
C GLU A 416 12.78 6.95 -22.14
N PRO A 417 13.73 6.62 -21.25
CA PRO A 417 14.79 7.53 -20.81
C PRO A 417 15.78 7.99 -21.89
#